data_AF-A0A4R6MQU2-F1
#
_entry.id   AF-A0A4R6MQU2-F1
#
_cell.length_a   1.000
_cell.length_b   1.000
_cell.length_c   1.000
_cell.angle_alpha   90.00
_cell.angle_beta   90.00
_cell.angle_gamma   90.00
#
_symmetry.space_group_name_H-M   'P 1'
#
loop_
_entity.id
_entity.type
_entity.pdbx_description
1 polymer ?
#
loop_
_entity_poly.entity_id
_entity_poly.type
_entity_poly.pdbx_seq_one_letter_code
_entity_poly.pdbx_strand_id
1 'polypeptide(L)'
;MREVKMFFLVFLFFFSGSIYAHKDRGEYPQSIKFIFADKEALVLNYNDPRLENICNEIISGKKKLTEADVSYKTGEVITAKFDGASWTSISILYRSKRVFVAENIIKKIKEIHFSTLTLSWSSDYEKAFLSPYFIISFDMGSERFYGEFPNVQLFFEKQVFSRAEVWKQISENGRQGAKL
;
A
#
# COMPACT_ATOMS: atom_id res chain seq x y z
N MET A 1 11.67 34.00 -58.34
CA MET A 1 11.18 34.00 -56.94
C MET A 1 10.52 32.66 -56.64
N ARG A 2 11.30 31.66 -56.22
CA ARG A 2 10.76 30.29 -56.01
C ARG A 2 11.53 29.52 -54.94
N GLU A 3 11.94 30.15 -53.83
CA GLU A 3 12.68 29.43 -52.77
C GLU A 3 12.34 29.92 -51.35
N VAL A 4 11.05 30.09 -51.03
CA VAL A 4 10.61 30.38 -49.65
C VAL A 4 9.38 29.57 -49.28
N LYS A 5 9.41 28.25 -49.54
CA LYS A 5 8.36 27.33 -49.05
C LYS A 5 8.89 26.07 -48.39
N MET A 6 10.21 25.96 -48.20
CA MET A 6 10.86 24.76 -47.68
C MET A 6 11.58 24.98 -46.34
N PHE A 7 11.07 25.89 -45.51
CA PHE A 7 11.57 26.08 -44.14
C PHE A 7 10.51 25.88 -43.05
N PHE A 8 9.24 25.68 -43.42
CA PHE A 8 8.14 25.55 -42.46
C PHE A 8 7.75 24.10 -42.10
N LEU A 9 8.35 23.10 -42.75
CA LEU A 9 7.95 21.69 -42.54
C LEU A 9 8.83 20.91 -41.55
N VAL A 10 9.99 21.44 -41.15
CA VAL A 10 10.93 20.73 -40.26
C VAL A 10 10.71 21.10 -38.78
N PHE A 11 9.92 22.14 -38.48
CA PHE A 11 9.66 22.58 -37.11
C PHE A 11 8.52 21.83 -36.40
N LEU A 12 7.87 20.86 -37.08
CA LEU A 12 6.77 20.07 -36.51
C LEU A 12 7.21 18.77 -35.80
N PHE A 13 8.50 18.44 -35.79
CA PHE A 13 9.01 17.21 -35.16
C PHE A 13 9.71 17.41 -33.80
N PHE A 14 9.71 18.63 -33.25
CA PHE A 14 10.24 18.92 -31.90
C PHE A 14 9.17 19.11 -30.82
N PHE A 15 7.92 18.73 -31.08
CA PHE A 15 7.06 18.26 -29.99
C PHE A 15 7.51 16.85 -29.65
N SER A 16 8.68 16.78 -29.01
CA SER A 16 9.07 15.66 -28.18
C SER A 16 7.88 15.31 -27.31
N GLY A 17 7.25 14.18 -27.64
CA GLY A 17 6.39 13.47 -26.72
C GLY A 17 7.19 13.33 -25.45
N SER A 18 6.91 14.19 -24.48
CA SER A 18 7.37 14.02 -23.13
C SER A 18 6.68 12.76 -22.69
N ILE A 19 7.36 11.61 -22.84
CA ILE A 19 6.99 10.40 -22.14
C ILE A 19 7.21 10.78 -20.68
N TYR A 20 6.20 11.41 -20.09
CA TYR A 20 6.11 11.60 -18.66
C TYR A 20 6.02 10.19 -18.10
N ALA A 21 7.16 9.64 -17.73
CA ALA A 21 7.20 8.56 -16.76
C ALA A 21 6.69 9.18 -15.46
N HIS A 22 5.36 9.19 -15.28
CA HIS A 22 4.74 9.70 -14.08
C HIS A 22 5.29 8.87 -12.92
N LYS A 23 6.09 9.52 -12.07
CA LYS A 23 6.65 8.89 -10.88
C LYS A 23 5.50 8.55 -9.95
N ASP A 24 5.48 7.38 -9.34
CA ASP A 24 4.50 7.12 -8.28
C ASP A 24 4.84 7.94 -7.04
N ARG A 25 3.81 8.49 -6.39
CA ARG A 25 3.91 8.96 -5.00
C ARG A 25 3.82 7.75 -4.08
N GLY A 26 4.55 7.81 -2.97
CA GLY A 26 4.44 6.88 -1.86
C GLY A 26 4.33 7.65 -0.56
N GLU A 27 3.42 7.24 0.30
CA GLU A 27 3.22 7.82 1.62
C GLU A 27 3.32 6.73 2.69
N TYR A 28 4.01 7.08 3.77
CA TYR A 28 3.99 6.31 5.01
C TYR A 28 2.87 6.83 5.92
N PRO A 29 2.27 5.97 6.75
CA PRO A 29 1.26 6.39 7.71
C PRO A 29 1.69 7.61 8.53
N GLN A 30 0.73 8.42 8.93
CA GLN A 30 0.94 9.45 9.96
C GLN A 30 0.85 8.83 11.35
N SER A 31 -0.17 8.00 11.57
CA SER A 31 -0.41 7.34 12.85
C SER A 31 -1.11 6.00 12.66
N ILE A 32 -0.98 5.14 13.67
CA ILE A 32 -1.62 3.83 13.74
C ILE A 32 -2.30 3.71 15.09
N LYS A 33 -3.59 3.40 15.07
CA LYS A 33 -4.37 3.06 16.25
C LYS A 33 -4.61 1.56 16.26
N PHE A 34 -4.08 0.88 17.27
CA PHE A 34 -4.34 -0.52 17.56
C PHE A 34 -5.46 -0.63 18.59
N ILE A 35 -6.39 -1.56 18.38
CA ILE A 35 -7.46 -1.91 19.32
C ILE A 35 -7.28 -3.38 19.68
N PHE A 36 -7.07 -3.67 20.96
CA PHE A 36 -6.78 -5.01 21.46
C PHE A 36 -8.04 -5.72 21.97
N ALA A 37 -7.94 -7.02 22.23
CA ALA A 37 -9.07 -7.86 22.66
C ALA A 37 -9.67 -7.45 24.01
N ASP A 38 -8.89 -6.82 24.87
CA ASP A 38 -9.33 -6.19 26.13
C ASP A 38 -10.01 -4.83 25.92
N LYS A 39 -10.14 -4.38 24.66
CA LYS A 39 -10.67 -3.08 24.21
C LYS A 39 -9.78 -1.90 24.54
N GLU A 40 -8.55 -2.12 25.01
CA GLU A 40 -7.57 -1.05 25.10
C GLU A 40 -7.20 -0.57 23.69
N ALA A 41 -7.08 0.76 23.56
CA ALA A 41 -6.65 1.39 22.32
C ALA A 41 -5.30 2.07 22.52
N LEU A 42 -4.34 1.74 21.64
CA LEU A 42 -3.02 2.37 21.61
C LEU A 42 -2.85 3.12 20.30
N VAL A 43 -2.63 4.43 20.38
CA VAL A 43 -2.32 5.26 19.21
C VAL A 43 -0.83 5.60 19.22
N LEU A 44 -0.15 5.28 18.12
CA LEU A 44 1.25 5.60 17.90
C LEU A 44 1.39 6.45 16.64
N ASN A 45 2.30 7.43 16.69
CA ASN A 45 2.79 8.05 15.46
C ASN A 45 3.62 7.01 14.69
N TYR A 46 3.67 7.10 13.37
CA TYR A 46 4.43 6.13 12.57
C TYR A 46 5.93 6.12 12.88
N ASN A 47 6.47 7.28 13.26
CA ASN A 47 7.88 7.41 13.66
C ASN A 47 8.11 7.13 15.16
N ASP A 48 7.12 6.61 15.89
CA ASP A 48 7.28 6.26 17.30
C ASP A 48 8.23 5.06 17.42
N PRO A 49 9.31 5.14 18.21
CA PRO A 49 10.30 4.06 18.33
C PRO A 49 9.69 2.76 18.91
N ARG A 50 8.52 2.83 19.55
CA ARG A 50 7.83 1.65 20.10
C ARG A 50 7.06 0.87 19.04
N LEU A 51 6.82 1.45 17.85
CA LEU A 51 5.94 0.87 16.85
C LEU A 51 6.39 -0.54 16.42
N GLU A 52 7.67 -0.70 16.12
CA GLU A 52 8.23 -1.99 15.71
C GLU A 52 8.04 -3.06 16.79
N ASN A 53 8.34 -2.71 18.06
CA ASN A 53 8.14 -3.64 19.17
C ASN A 53 6.65 -4.03 19.33
N ILE A 54 5.73 -3.07 19.22
CA ILE A 54 4.28 -3.36 19.31
C ILE A 54 3.82 -4.25 18.16
N CYS A 55 4.28 -4.00 16.93
CA CYS A 55 4.00 -4.87 15.78
C CYS A 55 4.52 -6.30 16.03
N ASN A 56 5.74 -6.45 16.57
CA ASN A 56 6.30 -7.76 16.91
C ASN A 56 5.53 -8.46 18.04
N GLU A 57 5.06 -7.74 19.05
CA GLU A 57 4.20 -8.29 20.11
C GLU A 57 2.84 -8.75 19.58
N ILE A 58 2.28 -8.06 18.58
CA ILE A 58 1.06 -8.47 17.89
C ILE A 58 1.30 -9.76 17.09
N ILE A 59 2.36 -9.79 16.29
CA ILE A 59 2.69 -10.94 15.42
C ILE A 59 3.02 -12.19 16.24
N SER A 60 3.75 -12.04 17.34
CA SER A 60 4.04 -13.14 18.27
C SER A 60 2.84 -13.60 19.11
N GLY A 61 1.70 -12.90 19.02
CA GLY A 61 0.49 -13.21 19.79
C GLY A 61 0.53 -12.79 21.25
N LYS A 62 1.61 -12.14 21.72
CA LYS A 62 1.71 -11.57 23.08
C LYS A 62 0.64 -10.50 23.31
N LYS A 63 0.31 -9.72 22.27
CA LYS A 63 -0.82 -8.79 22.25
C LYS A 63 -1.86 -9.24 21.23
N LYS A 64 -3.08 -9.49 21.70
CA LYS A 64 -4.19 -9.92 20.84
C LYS A 64 -4.86 -8.70 20.20
N LEU A 65 -4.54 -8.45 18.94
CA LEU A 65 -5.15 -7.38 18.15
C LEU A 65 -6.57 -7.78 17.71
N THR A 66 -7.48 -6.80 17.64
CA THR A 66 -8.81 -6.96 17.02
C THR A 66 -9.02 -6.03 15.84
N GLU A 67 -8.41 -4.84 15.88
CA GLU A 67 -8.52 -3.86 14.81
C GLU A 67 -7.29 -2.95 14.78
N ALA A 68 -6.87 -2.56 13.58
CA ALA A 68 -5.87 -1.53 13.37
C ALA A 68 -6.41 -0.51 12.37
N ASP A 69 -6.39 0.77 12.76
CA ASP A 69 -6.69 1.92 11.91
C ASP A 69 -5.39 2.67 11.60
N VAL A 70 -5.04 2.77 10.33
CA VAL A 70 -3.83 3.39 9.83
C VAL A 70 -4.22 4.66 9.09
N SER A 71 -3.86 5.81 9.65
CA SER A 71 -4.27 7.13 9.12
C SER A 71 -3.11 7.78 8.37
N TYR A 72 -3.41 8.35 7.19
CA TYR A 72 -2.48 9.09 6.34
C TYR A 72 -2.72 10.59 6.41
N LYS A 73 -1.71 11.41 6.07
CA LYS A 73 -1.85 12.87 6.08
C LYS A 73 -2.84 13.34 5.02
N THR A 74 -3.00 12.56 3.96
CA THR A 74 -3.94 12.75 2.86
C THR A 74 -5.42 12.58 3.28
N GLY A 75 -5.66 11.99 4.46
CA GLY A 75 -6.97 11.78 5.06
C GLY A 75 -7.54 10.38 4.80
N GLU A 76 -6.84 9.55 4.03
CA GLU A 76 -7.12 8.13 3.88
C GLU A 76 -6.91 7.38 5.19
N VAL A 77 -7.80 6.42 5.47
CA VAL A 77 -7.68 5.51 6.61
C VAL A 77 -7.78 4.08 6.10
N ILE A 78 -6.76 3.27 6.38
CA ILE A 78 -6.79 1.83 6.15
C ILE A 78 -7.20 1.16 7.46
N THR A 79 -8.28 0.38 7.42
CA THR A 79 -8.75 -0.42 8.56
C THR A 79 -8.51 -1.89 8.27
N ALA A 80 -7.85 -2.59 9.19
CA ALA A 80 -7.73 -4.05 9.20
C ALA A 80 -8.39 -4.63 10.47
N LYS A 81 -9.27 -5.62 10.33
CA LYS A 81 -9.97 -6.27 11.45
C LYS A 81 -9.60 -7.75 11.56
N PHE A 82 -9.48 -8.24 12.79
CA PHE A 82 -9.04 -9.58 13.14
C PHE A 82 -9.99 -10.17 14.20
N ASP A 83 -10.42 -11.43 14.00
CA ASP A 83 -11.35 -12.11 14.92
C ASP A 83 -10.66 -12.97 15.99
N GLY A 84 -9.32 -13.00 15.98
CA GLY A 84 -8.52 -13.87 16.85
C GLY A 84 -7.90 -15.06 16.12
N ALA A 85 -8.39 -15.42 14.93
CA ALA A 85 -7.87 -16.50 14.11
C ALA A 85 -7.45 -16.04 12.71
N SER A 86 -8.22 -15.14 12.09
CA SER A 86 -7.97 -14.66 10.74
C SER A 86 -8.38 -13.20 10.57
N TRP A 87 -7.80 -12.56 9.54
CA TRP A 87 -8.28 -11.25 9.12
C TRP A 87 -9.69 -11.39 8.55
N THR A 88 -10.60 -10.54 9.01
CA THR A 88 -12.01 -10.53 8.57
C THR A 88 -12.30 -9.40 7.61
N SER A 89 -11.51 -8.32 7.65
CA SER A 89 -11.68 -7.17 6.77
C SER A 89 -10.37 -6.43 6.59
N ILE A 90 -10.09 -6.00 5.35
CA ILE A 90 -9.11 -4.96 5.05
C ILE A 90 -9.82 -3.98 4.11
N SER A 91 -9.79 -2.71 4.46
CA SER A 91 -10.47 -1.67 3.68
C SER A 91 -9.70 -0.36 3.73
N ILE A 92 -9.95 0.48 2.73
CA ILE A 92 -9.52 1.87 2.71
C ILE A 92 -10.74 2.76 2.66
N LEU A 93 -10.76 3.79 3.50
CA LEU A 93 -11.80 4.80 3.61
C LEU A 93 -11.21 6.16 3.24
N TYR A 94 -11.94 6.89 2.40
CA TYR A 94 -11.72 8.33 2.21
C TYR A 94 -13.06 9.04 2.25
N ARG A 95 -13.22 10.00 3.17
CA ARG A 95 -14.49 10.66 3.46
C ARG A 95 -15.57 9.63 3.82
N SER A 96 -16.62 9.50 3.00
CA SER A 96 -17.71 8.53 3.18
C SER A 96 -17.62 7.30 2.28
N LYS A 97 -16.58 7.20 1.43
CA LYS A 97 -16.41 6.07 0.50
C LYS A 97 -15.41 5.08 1.05
N ARG A 98 -15.83 3.82 1.18
CA ARG A 98 -14.99 2.71 1.63
C ARG A 98 -14.91 1.65 0.55
N VAL A 99 -13.71 1.13 0.33
CA VAL A 99 -13.44 0.02 -0.60
C VAL A 99 -12.81 -1.10 0.18
N PHE A 100 -13.25 -2.32 -0.10
CA PHE A 100 -12.81 -3.52 0.61
C PHE A 100 -11.95 -4.40 -0.28
N VAL A 101 -10.97 -5.05 0.33
CA VAL A 101 -10.23 -6.16 -0.27
C VAL A 101 -11.14 -7.38 -0.34
N ALA A 102 -11.02 -8.19 -1.40
CA ALA A 102 -11.83 -9.39 -1.55
C ALA A 102 -11.55 -10.43 -0.44
N GLU A 103 -12.60 -11.04 0.12
CA GLU A 103 -12.49 -11.98 1.24
C GLU A 103 -11.56 -13.17 0.98
N ASN A 104 -11.56 -13.69 -0.25
CA ASN A 104 -10.71 -14.82 -0.65
C ASN A 104 -9.22 -14.46 -0.63
N ILE A 105 -8.87 -13.17 -0.75
CA ILE A 105 -7.51 -12.67 -0.61
C ILE A 105 -7.17 -12.44 0.86
N ILE A 106 -8.10 -11.85 1.62
CA ILE A 106 -7.91 -11.59 3.06
C ILE A 106 -7.54 -12.89 3.80
N LYS A 107 -8.21 -14.01 3.51
CA LYS A 107 -7.95 -15.33 4.12
C LYS A 107 -6.53 -15.88 3.88
N LYS A 108 -5.80 -15.34 2.90
CA LYS A 108 -4.43 -15.78 2.57
C LYS A 108 -3.37 -14.95 3.27
N ILE A 109 -3.73 -13.77 3.76
CA ILE A 109 -2.85 -12.92 4.56
C ILE A 109 -2.85 -13.50 5.98
N LYS A 110 -1.69 -13.89 6.48
CA LYS A 110 -1.57 -14.48 7.83
C LYS A 110 -1.33 -13.41 8.88
N GLU A 111 -0.31 -12.59 8.65
CA GLU A 111 0.18 -11.57 9.58
C GLU A 111 0.46 -10.29 8.78
N ILE A 112 0.31 -9.12 9.40
CA ILE A 112 0.57 -7.82 8.78
C ILE A 112 1.60 -7.09 9.64
N HIS A 113 2.74 -6.75 9.06
CA HIS A 113 3.72 -5.86 9.68
C HIS A 113 3.31 -4.41 9.46
N PHE A 114 2.46 -3.86 10.33
CA PHE A 114 1.93 -2.50 10.18
C PHE A 114 3.02 -1.39 10.14
N SER A 115 4.21 -1.66 10.66
CA SER A 115 5.39 -0.79 10.59
C SER A 115 6.01 -0.69 9.19
N THR A 116 5.54 -1.49 8.23
CA THR A 116 6.02 -1.49 6.83
C THR A 116 4.94 -1.01 5.86
N LEU A 117 3.78 -0.63 6.38
CA LEU A 117 2.62 -0.33 5.57
C LEU A 117 2.82 0.97 4.81
N THR A 118 2.56 0.96 3.51
CA THR A 118 2.68 2.11 2.61
C THR A 118 1.48 2.21 1.69
N LEU A 119 1.22 3.43 1.23
CA LEU A 119 0.20 3.74 0.22
C LEU A 119 0.89 4.42 -0.95
N SER A 120 0.74 3.87 -2.16
CA SER A 120 1.34 4.43 -3.38
C SER A 120 0.33 4.61 -4.51
N TRP A 121 0.51 5.64 -5.33
CA TRP A 121 -0.42 6.03 -6.40
C TRP A 121 0.24 6.96 -7.42
N SER A 122 -0.43 7.21 -8.56
CA SER A 122 0.08 8.15 -9.57
C SER A 122 0.28 9.57 -9.00
N SER A 123 1.45 10.16 -9.26
CA SER A 123 1.81 11.50 -8.74
C SER A 123 0.99 12.66 -9.29
N ASP A 124 0.15 12.44 -10.31
CA ASP A 124 -0.75 13.46 -10.83
C ASP A 124 -1.89 13.77 -9.86
N TYR A 125 -2.09 12.91 -8.87
CA TYR A 125 -3.17 13.02 -7.90
C TYR A 125 -2.62 13.38 -6.52
N GLU A 126 -3.30 14.30 -5.85
CA GLU A 126 -2.95 14.69 -4.49
C GLU A 126 -3.15 13.53 -3.49
N LYS A 127 -4.11 12.64 -3.77
CA LYS A 127 -4.59 11.59 -2.87
C LYS A 127 -4.69 10.27 -3.61
N ALA A 128 -4.38 9.17 -2.92
CA ALA A 128 -4.42 7.83 -3.49
C ALA A 128 -5.83 7.45 -3.91
N PHE A 129 -6.82 7.72 -3.06
CA PHE A 129 -8.21 7.32 -3.30
C PHE A 129 -8.83 8.01 -4.53
N LEU A 130 -8.32 9.17 -4.93
CA LEU A 130 -8.76 9.91 -6.11
C LEU A 130 -8.02 9.50 -7.39
N SER A 131 -6.94 8.73 -7.25
CA SER A 131 -6.14 8.26 -8.38
C SER A 131 -6.85 7.13 -9.14
N PRO A 132 -6.63 6.98 -10.46
CA PRO A 132 -7.14 5.85 -11.24
C PRO A 132 -6.68 4.50 -10.70
N TYR A 133 -5.52 4.46 -10.05
CA TYR A 133 -5.04 3.31 -9.30
C TYR A 133 -4.32 3.74 -8.03
N PHE A 134 -4.34 2.86 -7.04
CA PHE A 134 -3.46 2.96 -5.88
C PHE A 134 -3.14 1.57 -5.34
N ILE A 135 -2.06 1.47 -4.57
CA ILE A 135 -1.54 0.22 -4.04
C ILE A 135 -1.34 0.40 -2.54
N ILE A 136 -1.88 -0.55 -1.76
CA ILE A 136 -1.52 -0.71 -0.34
C ILE A 136 -0.45 -1.79 -0.30
N SER A 137 0.72 -1.49 0.28
CA SER A 137 1.81 -2.47 0.40
C SER A 137 2.25 -2.65 1.85
N PHE A 138 2.55 -3.88 2.25
CA PHE A 138 3.08 -4.22 3.58
C PHE A 138 3.77 -5.58 3.56
N ASP A 139 4.66 -5.80 4.50
CA ASP A 139 5.28 -7.10 4.73
C ASP A 139 4.34 -8.04 5.50
N MET A 140 4.38 -9.33 5.16
CA MET A 140 3.55 -10.35 5.80
C MET A 140 4.35 -11.54 6.33
N GLY A 141 3.80 -12.18 7.35
CA GLY A 141 4.29 -13.45 7.89
C GLY A 141 5.57 -13.31 8.74
N SER A 142 6.00 -14.44 9.28
CA SER A 142 7.15 -14.56 10.17
C SER A 142 8.38 -15.19 9.49
N GLU A 143 8.21 -15.75 8.30
CA GLU A 143 9.27 -16.36 7.51
C GLU A 143 9.99 -15.31 6.65
N ARG A 144 11.32 -15.30 6.73
CA ARG A 144 12.17 -14.43 5.91
C ARG A 144 12.82 -15.22 4.76
N PHE A 145 12.84 -14.62 3.59
CA PHE A 145 13.53 -15.11 2.41
C PHE A 145 14.70 -14.17 2.14
N TYR A 146 15.94 -14.67 2.21
CA TYR A 146 17.14 -13.84 2.08
C TYR A 146 17.17 -12.61 3.01
N GLY A 147 16.66 -12.78 4.24
CA GLY A 147 16.63 -11.71 5.26
C GLY A 147 15.44 -10.75 5.17
N GLU A 148 14.61 -10.84 4.13
CA GLU A 148 13.44 -10.00 3.93
C GLU A 148 12.13 -10.77 4.10
N PHE A 149 11.09 -10.10 4.60
CA PHE A 149 9.75 -10.67 4.63
C PHE A 149 9.09 -10.60 3.24
N PRO A 150 8.17 -11.52 2.90
CA PRO A 150 7.32 -11.38 1.74
C PRO A 150 6.53 -10.06 1.76
N ASN A 151 6.58 -9.30 0.68
CA ASN A 151 5.84 -8.05 0.54
C ASN A 151 4.53 -8.29 -0.20
N VAL A 152 3.40 -7.96 0.43
CA VAL A 152 2.06 -8.02 -0.16
C VAL A 152 1.73 -6.67 -0.77
N GLN A 153 1.19 -6.69 -1.99
CA GLN A 153 0.68 -5.52 -2.69
C GLN A 153 -0.80 -5.74 -3.04
N LEU A 154 -1.66 -4.86 -2.55
CA LEU A 154 -3.10 -4.85 -2.81
C LEU A 154 -3.41 -3.71 -3.77
N PHE A 155 -3.81 -4.07 -4.99
CA PHE A 155 -4.07 -3.13 -6.07
C PHE A 155 -5.53 -2.75 -6.12
N PHE A 156 -5.77 -1.45 -6.26
CA PHE A 156 -7.09 -0.88 -6.45
C PHE A 156 -7.10 -0.08 -7.73
N GLU A 157 -8.13 -0.28 -8.55
CA GLU A 157 -8.34 0.44 -9.80
C GLU A 157 -9.74 1.02 -9.78
N LYS A 158 -9.88 2.30 -10.15
CA LYS A 158 -11.17 3.02 -10.17
C LYS A 158 -11.96 2.84 -8.85
N GLN A 159 -11.25 2.89 -7.71
CA GLN A 159 -11.83 2.72 -6.37
C GLN A 159 -12.49 1.34 -6.15
N VAL A 160 -11.97 0.29 -6.79
CA VAL A 160 -12.38 -1.10 -6.55
C VAL A 160 -11.13 -1.95 -6.39
N PHE A 161 -11.17 -2.95 -5.51
CA PHE A 161 -10.10 -3.94 -5.42
C PHE A 161 -9.96 -4.69 -6.75
N SER A 162 -8.75 -4.71 -7.31
CA SER A 162 -8.44 -5.31 -8.62
C SER A 162 -7.74 -6.66 -8.45
N ARG A 163 -6.60 -6.66 -7.76
CA ARG A 163 -5.78 -7.86 -7.56
C ARG A 163 -4.87 -7.75 -6.34
N ALA A 164 -4.28 -8.87 -5.95
CA ALA A 164 -3.24 -8.91 -4.95
C ALA A 164 -2.05 -9.73 -5.43
N GLU A 165 -0.85 -9.25 -5.12
CA GLU A 165 0.41 -9.90 -5.43
C GLU A 165 1.23 -10.06 -4.14
N VAL A 166 2.04 -11.11 -4.11
CA VAL A 166 3.09 -11.29 -3.10
C VAL A 166 4.43 -11.37 -3.80
N TRP A 167 5.37 -10.58 -3.31
CA TRP A 167 6.75 -10.55 -3.77
C TRP A 167 7.65 -11.19 -2.72
N LYS A 168 8.44 -12.17 -3.14
CA LYS A 168 9.43 -12.84 -2.30
C LYS A 168 10.83 -12.65 -2.86
N GLN A 169 11.80 -12.39 -2.00
CA GLN A 169 13.21 -12.40 -2.37
C GLN A 169 13.63 -13.86 -2.66
N ILE A 170 14.25 -14.11 -3.82
CA ILE A 170 14.71 -15.45 -4.24
C ILE A 170 16.23 -15.51 -4.46
N SER A 171 16.91 -14.36 -4.44
CA SER A 171 18.36 -14.21 -4.42
C SER A 171 18.74 -12.81 -3.93
N GLU A 172 20.01 -12.50 -3.73
CA GLU A 172 20.46 -11.17 -3.25
C GLU A 172 19.89 -10.00 -4.08
N ASN A 173 19.73 -10.18 -5.40
CA ASN A 173 19.25 -9.14 -6.32
C ASN A 173 17.94 -9.55 -7.05
N GLY A 174 17.30 -10.63 -6.62
CA GLY A 174 16.18 -11.24 -7.33
C GLY A 174 14.92 -11.33 -6.50
N ARG A 175 13.80 -10.90 -7.07
CA ARG A 175 12.46 -11.04 -6.49
C ARG A 175 11.55 -11.78 -7.45
N GLN A 176 10.63 -12.55 -6.89
CA GLN A 176 9.58 -13.24 -7.64
C GLN A 176 8.21 -12.79 -7.14
N GLY A 177 7.41 -12.25 -8.05
CA GLY A 177 6.01 -11.93 -7.81
C GLY A 177 5.11 -13.12 -8.16
N ALA A 178 4.10 -13.36 -7.33
CA ALA A 178 3.02 -14.30 -7.62
C ALA A 178 1.68 -13.68 -7.22
N LYS A 179 0.60 -14.14 -7.87
CA LYS A 179 -0.75 -13.81 -7.41
C LYS A 179 -0.95 -14.37 -6.01
N LEU A 180 -1.48 -13.55 -5.10
CA LEU A 180 -1.77 -13.98 -3.73
C LEU A 180 -2.99 -14.91 -3.73
#